data_AF-A0A1Y4VGF6-F1
#
_entry.id   AF-A0A1Y4VGF6-F1
#
_cell.length_a   1.000
_cell.length_b   1.000
_cell.length_c   1.000
_cell.angle_alpha   90.00
_cell.angle_beta   90.00
_cell.angle_gamma   90.00
#
_symmetry.space_group_name_H-M   'P 1'
#
loop_
_entity.id
_entity.type
_entity.pdbx_description
1 polymer ?
#
loop_
_entity_poly.entity_id
_entity_poly.type
_entity_poly.pdbx_seq_one_letter_code
_entity_poly.pdbx_strand_id
1 'polypeptide(L)'
;MNEVTNVDFTRQPQEQEKVQVPRTSQTEMMVARQAQEVQVAMLAAKKFPRDQVVAFNNIIRACQRMKLAESSMYEYPRGGEKITGPSIRLAEAIAQNWGNIDFGFMELEQRNGVSQVMAYAWDLETNARQTKMFSVPHIRHTRRGDYPLTDPRDIYEMVANQAARRVRACILGIVPGDVVEAAVEQCNKTLREGYEEPLVDRVRTMARVFEKEFSVTLPMIEKYLGCRSDAFSENDFVRLKKVYVALRDGMAKREDYFEIALPADETEISDPFDGGKKETEKKGTEKEAVTDAD
;
A
#
# COMPACT_ATOMS: atom_id res chain seq x y z
N MET A 1 -49.25 45.06 25.15
CA MET A 1 -48.20 46.09 25.07
C MET A 1 -46.90 45.34 24.84
N ASN A 2 -46.35 45.45 23.64
CA ASN A 2 -45.12 44.76 23.23
C ASN A 2 -43.92 45.58 23.72
N GLU A 3 -43.06 45.01 24.55
CA GLU A 3 -41.78 45.61 24.89
C GLU A 3 -40.78 45.36 23.74
N VAL A 4 -40.40 46.46 23.10
CA VAL A 4 -39.39 46.50 22.06
C VAL A 4 -38.04 46.58 22.77
N THR A 5 -37.26 45.50 22.74
CA THR A 5 -35.88 45.51 23.23
C THR A 5 -35.01 46.32 22.26
N ASN A 6 -34.59 47.51 22.66
CA ASN A 6 -33.58 48.29 21.96
C ASN A 6 -32.26 47.52 21.93
N VAL A 7 -31.83 47.12 20.72
CA VAL A 7 -30.50 46.59 20.49
C VAL A 7 -29.57 47.79 20.31
N ASP A 8 -28.68 48.01 21.28
CA ASP A 8 -27.67 49.05 21.23
C ASP A 8 -26.56 48.67 20.24
N PHE A 9 -26.54 49.35 19.09
CA PHE A 9 -25.60 49.10 17.98
C PHE A 9 -24.23 49.80 18.16
N THR A 10 -23.93 50.35 19.34
CA THR A 10 -22.66 51.08 19.57
C THR A 10 -21.54 50.29 20.23
N ARG A 11 -21.67 48.95 20.40
CA ARG A 11 -20.53 48.12 20.85
C ARG A 11 -19.51 47.96 19.72
N GLN A 12 -18.42 48.71 19.82
CA GLN A 12 -17.17 48.47 19.09
C GLN A 12 -16.77 46.98 19.24
N PRO A 13 -16.28 46.31 18.18
CA PRO A 13 -15.77 44.96 18.33
C PRO A 13 -14.60 44.99 19.31
N GLN A 14 -14.75 44.31 20.45
CA GLN A 14 -13.64 44.07 21.37
C GLN A 14 -12.51 43.43 20.57
N GLU A 15 -11.34 44.05 20.57
CA GLU A 15 -10.13 43.47 20.02
C GLU A 15 -9.97 42.08 20.62
N GLN A 16 -10.09 41.06 19.77
CA GLN A 16 -9.71 39.70 20.13
C GLN A 16 -8.21 39.74 20.45
N GLU A 17 -7.91 39.69 21.74
CA GLU A 17 -6.57 39.55 22.28
C GLU A 17 -5.92 38.35 21.59
N LYS A 18 -4.98 38.62 20.68
CA LYS A 18 -4.19 37.57 20.03
C LYS A 18 -3.47 36.82 21.13
N VAL A 19 -3.95 35.63 21.45
CA VAL A 19 -3.22 34.67 22.29
C VAL A 19 -1.89 34.40 21.58
N GLN A 20 -0.85 35.14 21.95
CA GLN A 20 0.51 34.89 21.51
C GLN A 20 0.95 33.61 22.20
N VAL A 21 0.85 32.50 21.48
CA VAL A 21 1.44 31.24 21.91
C VAL A 21 2.94 31.52 22.14
N PRO A 22 3.47 31.32 23.36
CA PRO A 22 4.86 31.66 23.66
C PRO A 22 5.78 30.81 22.78
N ARG A 23 6.53 31.49 21.89
CA ARG A 23 7.57 30.84 21.10
C ARG A 23 8.72 30.52 22.03
N THR A 24 8.96 29.24 22.29
CA THR A 24 10.15 28.83 23.02
C THR A 24 11.37 29.05 22.13
N SER A 25 12.52 29.42 22.71
CA SER A 25 13.77 29.57 21.96
C SER A 25 14.13 28.30 21.17
N GLN A 26 13.76 27.13 21.69
CA GLN A 26 13.92 25.84 21.01
C GLN A 26 13.05 25.73 19.74
N THR A 27 11.78 26.17 19.79
CA THR A 27 10.90 26.21 18.61
C THR A 27 11.46 27.17 17.55
N GLU A 28 11.96 28.33 17.95
CA GLU A 28 12.54 29.30 17.02
C GLU A 28 13.80 28.76 16.34
N MET A 29 14.67 28.08 17.09
CA MET A 29 15.87 27.42 16.53
C MET A 29 15.51 26.35 15.50
N MET A 30 14.48 25.54 15.75
CA MET A 30 14.03 24.49 14.82
C MET A 30 13.50 25.10 13.51
N VAL A 31 12.66 26.13 13.62
CA VAL A 31 12.10 26.85 12.45
C VAL A 31 13.21 27.53 11.65
N ALA A 32 14.15 28.19 12.32
CA ALA A 32 15.28 28.86 11.67
C ALA A 32 16.16 27.85 10.92
N ARG A 33 16.47 26.71 11.53
CA ARG A 33 17.24 25.64 10.89
C ARG A 33 16.54 25.09 9.64
N GLN A 34 15.25 24.77 9.74
CA GLN A 34 14.50 24.24 8.59
C GLN A 34 14.41 25.26 7.45
N ALA A 35 14.20 26.54 7.77
CA ALA A 35 14.21 27.61 6.78
C ALA A 35 15.59 27.73 6.09
N GLN A 36 16.67 27.66 6.85
CA GLN A 36 18.03 27.71 6.32
C GLN A 36 18.36 26.50 5.44
N GLU A 37 17.98 25.28 5.86
CA GLU A 37 18.16 24.06 5.07
C GLU A 37 17.44 24.17 3.71
N VAL A 38 16.19 24.62 3.70
CA VAL A 38 15.42 24.83 2.46
C VAL A 38 16.07 25.91 1.59
N GLN A 39 16.47 27.04 2.17
CA GLN A 39 17.12 28.12 1.41
C GLN A 39 18.43 27.64 0.77
N VAL A 40 19.27 26.93 1.51
CA VAL A 40 20.53 26.38 1.01
C VAL A 40 20.27 25.37 -0.11
N ALA A 41 19.28 24.48 0.06
CA ALA A 41 18.93 23.49 -0.96
C ALA A 41 18.43 24.14 -2.26
N MET A 42 17.57 25.16 -2.16
CA MET A 42 17.09 25.91 -3.33
C MET A 42 18.22 26.67 -4.03
N LEU A 43 19.09 27.34 -3.26
CA LEU A 43 20.23 28.05 -3.83
C LEU A 43 21.22 27.10 -4.51
N ALA A 44 21.48 25.94 -3.90
CA ALA A 44 22.33 24.90 -4.49
C ALA A 44 21.74 24.37 -5.80
N ALA A 45 20.44 24.05 -5.83
CA ALA A 45 19.76 23.57 -7.04
C ALA A 45 19.78 24.62 -8.18
N LYS A 46 19.62 25.92 -7.85
CA LYS A 46 19.71 27.01 -8.84
C LYS A 46 21.14 27.25 -9.32
N LYS A 47 22.14 27.07 -8.46
CA LYS A 47 23.56 27.25 -8.80
C LYS A 47 24.12 26.06 -9.60
N PHE A 48 23.61 24.87 -9.34
CA PHE A 48 24.02 23.62 -9.98
C PHE A 48 22.79 22.92 -10.59
N PRO A 49 22.23 23.47 -11.68
CA PRO A 49 21.10 22.86 -12.35
C PRO A 49 21.47 21.50 -12.93
N ARG A 50 20.49 20.60 -12.99
CA ARG A 50 20.65 19.27 -13.57
C ARG A 50 20.91 19.36 -15.08
N ASP A 51 21.72 18.45 -15.59
CA ASP A 51 21.70 18.13 -17.02
C ASP A 51 20.62 17.06 -17.26
N GLN A 52 19.54 17.43 -17.94
CA GLN A 52 18.40 16.53 -18.16
C GLN A 52 18.76 15.31 -19.00
N VAL A 53 19.71 15.42 -19.94
CA VAL A 53 20.15 14.29 -20.77
C VAL A 53 20.94 13.31 -19.91
N VAL A 54 21.83 13.81 -19.07
CA VAL A 54 22.59 12.97 -18.13
C VAL A 54 21.66 12.32 -17.11
N ALA A 55 20.72 13.08 -16.54
CA ALA A 55 19.73 12.59 -15.59
C ALA A 55 18.87 11.47 -16.20
N PHE A 56 18.35 11.69 -17.41
CA PHE A 56 17.61 10.69 -18.17
C PHE A 56 18.43 9.41 -18.38
N ASN A 57 19.67 9.54 -18.88
CA ASN A 57 20.53 8.38 -19.10
C ASN A 57 20.85 7.60 -17.82
N ASN A 58 20.99 8.29 -16.69
CA ASN A 58 21.17 7.65 -15.38
C ASN A 58 19.92 6.86 -14.96
N ILE A 59 18.73 7.41 -15.18
CA ILE A 59 17.45 6.70 -14.96
C ILE A 59 17.39 5.43 -15.80
N ILE A 60 17.64 5.54 -17.11
CA ILE A 60 17.62 4.39 -18.04
C ILE A 60 18.63 3.33 -17.61
N ARG A 61 19.86 3.72 -17.26
CA ARG A 61 20.88 2.80 -16.74
C ARG A 61 20.44 2.13 -15.43
N ALA A 62 19.76 2.84 -14.53
CA ALA A 62 19.23 2.24 -13.31
C ALA A 62 18.16 1.19 -13.63
N CYS A 63 17.31 1.46 -14.62
CA CYS A 63 16.23 0.58 -15.10
C CYS A 63 16.74 -0.68 -15.81
N GLN A 64 17.99 -0.67 -16.31
CA GLN A 64 18.67 -1.85 -16.86
C GLN A 64 19.03 -2.92 -15.81
N ARG A 65 18.95 -2.61 -14.52
CA ARG A 65 19.25 -3.57 -13.45
C ARG A 65 18.06 -4.50 -13.23
N MET A 66 18.29 -5.80 -13.41
CA MET A 66 17.25 -6.84 -13.25
C MET A 66 16.44 -6.70 -11.95
N LYS A 67 17.11 -6.49 -10.80
CA LYS A 67 16.42 -6.35 -9.51
C LYS A 67 15.46 -5.15 -9.45
N LEU A 68 15.81 -4.04 -10.10
CA LEU A 68 14.91 -2.89 -10.18
C LEU A 68 13.75 -3.20 -11.14
N ALA A 69 14.05 -3.79 -12.29
CA ALA A 69 13.05 -4.20 -13.27
C ALA A 69 12.00 -5.15 -12.68
N GLU A 70 12.40 -6.16 -11.91
CA GLU A 70 11.51 -7.10 -11.19
C GLU A 70 10.62 -6.42 -10.11
N SER A 71 10.93 -5.19 -9.71
CA SER A 71 10.16 -4.42 -8.73
C SER A 71 9.61 -3.11 -9.30
N SER A 72 9.68 -2.93 -10.62
CA SER A 72 9.42 -1.67 -11.30
C SER A 72 7.94 -1.32 -11.45
N MET A 73 7.07 -2.34 -11.50
CA MET A 73 5.63 -2.19 -11.68
C MET A 73 4.88 -2.74 -10.47
N TYR A 74 3.80 -2.06 -10.08
CA TYR A 74 2.78 -2.65 -9.21
C TYR A 74 1.59 -3.10 -10.05
N GLU A 75 0.81 -4.00 -9.47
CA GLU A 75 -0.36 -4.55 -10.12
C GLU A 75 -1.39 -4.96 -9.09
N TYR A 76 -2.66 -4.64 -9.33
CA TYR A 76 -3.77 -5.19 -8.56
C TYR A 76 -5.05 -5.31 -9.41
N PRO A 77 -5.89 -6.32 -9.15
CA PRO A 77 -7.18 -6.45 -9.81
C PRO A 77 -8.19 -5.45 -9.24
N ARG A 78 -8.98 -4.81 -10.11
CA ARG A 78 -10.11 -3.94 -9.73
C ARG A 78 -11.20 -4.01 -10.78
N GLY A 79 -12.42 -4.39 -10.38
CA GLY A 79 -13.59 -4.39 -11.27
C GLY A 79 -13.48 -5.35 -12.47
N GLY A 80 -12.73 -6.44 -12.34
CA GLY A 80 -12.48 -7.39 -13.43
C GLY A 80 -11.33 -7.00 -14.37
N GLU A 81 -10.75 -5.80 -14.20
CA GLU A 81 -9.57 -5.36 -14.93
C GLU A 81 -8.33 -5.34 -14.03
N LYS A 82 -7.17 -5.44 -14.67
CA LYS A 82 -5.87 -5.41 -14.02
C LYS A 82 -5.30 -3.99 -14.10
N ILE A 83 -5.21 -3.32 -12.95
CA ILE A 83 -4.60 -1.98 -12.87
C ILE A 83 -3.11 -2.14 -12.65
N THR A 84 -2.30 -1.55 -13.55
CA THR A 84 -0.85 -1.54 -13.46
C THR A 84 -0.32 -0.11 -13.37
N GLY A 85 0.94 0.03 -12.94
CA GLY A 85 1.66 1.29 -13.09
C GLY A 85 3.04 1.26 -12.44
N PRO A 86 3.81 2.36 -12.58
CA PRO A 86 5.13 2.49 -11.98
C PRO A 86 5.06 2.23 -10.48
N SER A 87 5.94 1.43 -9.91
CA SER A 87 5.96 1.14 -8.48
C SER A 87 6.54 2.30 -7.66
N ILE A 88 6.46 2.20 -6.33
CA ILE A 88 7.14 3.12 -5.41
C ILE A 88 8.67 3.08 -5.66
N ARG A 89 9.24 1.88 -5.86
CA ARG A 89 10.67 1.69 -6.09
C ARG A 89 11.15 2.29 -7.40
N LEU A 90 10.34 2.19 -8.46
CA LEU A 90 10.66 2.85 -9.72
C LEU A 90 10.60 4.37 -9.57
N ALA A 91 9.56 4.91 -8.91
CA ALA A 91 9.45 6.35 -8.67
C ALA A 91 10.63 6.89 -7.84
N GLU A 92 11.03 6.19 -6.77
CA GLU A 92 12.21 6.55 -5.98
C GLU A 92 13.49 6.52 -6.80
N ALA A 93 13.70 5.48 -7.62
CA ALA A 93 14.86 5.39 -8.50
C ALA A 93 14.88 6.52 -9.54
N ILE A 94 13.72 6.90 -10.09
CA ILE A 94 13.59 8.05 -10.98
C ILE A 94 13.99 9.33 -10.24
N ALA A 95 13.40 9.62 -9.08
CA ALA A 95 13.68 10.84 -8.32
C ALA A 95 15.16 10.95 -7.91
N GLN A 96 15.78 9.85 -7.49
CA GLN A 96 17.20 9.79 -7.13
C GLN A 96 18.12 10.16 -8.30
N ASN A 97 17.75 9.80 -9.54
CA ASN A 97 18.57 10.04 -10.73
C ASN A 97 18.16 11.30 -11.51
N TRP A 98 16.95 11.82 -11.29
CA TRP A 98 16.51 13.09 -11.86
C TRP A 98 17.31 14.27 -11.27
N GLY A 99 17.72 14.16 -10.00
CA GLY A 99 18.47 15.20 -9.26
C GLY A 99 17.56 16.26 -8.66
N ASN A 100 18.09 17.19 -7.85
CA ASN A 100 17.40 18.40 -7.37
C ASN A 100 15.90 18.25 -6.98
N ILE A 101 15.49 17.10 -6.45
CA ILE A 101 14.14 16.82 -5.95
C ILE A 101 14.26 16.49 -4.47
N ASP A 102 13.44 17.15 -3.66
CA ASP A 102 13.12 16.74 -2.30
C ASP A 102 11.74 16.04 -2.30
N PHE A 103 11.65 14.86 -1.70
CA PHE A 103 10.40 14.09 -1.64
C PHE A 103 10.33 13.29 -0.35
N GLY A 104 9.11 13.09 0.13
CA GLY A 104 8.90 12.38 1.38
C GLY A 104 7.50 12.59 1.92
N PHE A 105 7.31 12.20 3.17
CA PHE A 105 6.08 12.46 3.88
C PHE A 105 6.35 12.87 5.32
N MET A 106 5.38 13.55 5.91
CA MET A 106 5.39 13.96 7.30
C MET A 106 4.03 13.62 7.92
N GLU A 107 4.04 13.03 9.10
CA GLU A 107 2.85 12.92 9.94
C GLU A 107 2.69 14.26 10.67
N LEU A 108 1.60 14.96 10.38
CA LEU A 108 1.31 16.29 10.91
C LEU A 108 0.70 16.23 12.30
N GLU A 109 -0.21 15.26 12.50
CA GLU A 109 -0.92 15.04 13.75
C GLU A 109 -1.33 13.58 13.84
N GLN A 110 -1.24 13.01 15.04
CA GLN A 110 -1.80 11.70 15.36
C GLN A 110 -2.76 11.86 16.54
N ARG A 111 -4.06 11.65 16.32
CA ARG A 111 -5.07 11.80 17.37
C ARG A 111 -6.30 10.95 17.09
N ASN A 112 -6.94 10.46 18.15
CA ASN A 112 -8.22 9.73 18.09
C ASN A 112 -8.22 8.55 17.09
N GLY A 113 -7.12 7.80 17.01
CA GLY A 113 -7.00 6.66 16.09
C GLY A 113 -6.91 7.05 14.61
N VAL A 114 -6.47 8.27 14.30
CA VAL A 114 -6.25 8.75 12.93
C VAL A 114 -4.93 9.52 12.86
N SER A 115 -4.17 9.30 11.79
CA SER A 115 -2.99 10.11 11.43
C SER A 115 -3.33 11.06 10.30
N GLN A 116 -3.06 12.35 10.47
CA GLN A 116 -3.04 13.33 9.39
C GLN A 116 -1.64 13.34 8.78
N VAL A 117 -1.55 13.07 7.48
CA VAL A 117 -0.28 12.86 6.80
C VAL A 117 -0.21 13.75 5.57
N MET A 118 0.97 14.32 5.34
CA MET A 118 1.30 15.06 4.14
C MET A 118 2.37 14.31 3.37
N ALA A 119 2.07 13.89 2.14
CA ALA A 119 3.07 13.41 1.19
C ALA A 119 3.41 14.51 0.19
N TYR A 120 4.68 14.63 -0.20
CA TYR A 120 5.14 15.70 -1.07
C TYR A 120 6.26 15.26 -2.00
N ALA A 121 6.40 15.99 -3.10
CA ALA A 121 7.59 16.01 -3.94
C ALA A 121 7.79 17.44 -4.45
N TRP A 122 9.01 17.94 -4.42
CA TRP A 122 9.38 19.30 -4.75
C TRP A 122 10.66 19.30 -5.58
N ASP A 123 10.54 19.69 -6.84
CA ASP A 123 11.68 20.04 -7.67
C ASP A 123 12.21 21.42 -7.23
N LEU A 124 13.38 21.42 -6.59
CA LEU A 124 14.02 22.62 -6.05
C LEU A 124 14.61 23.52 -7.14
N GLU A 125 14.83 22.97 -8.34
CA GLU A 125 15.38 23.70 -9.48
C GLU A 125 14.29 24.43 -10.26
N THR A 126 13.15 23.78 -10.54
CA THR A 126 12.03 24.39 -11.27
C THR A 126 10.99 25.03 -10.37
N ASN A 127 11.02 24.74 -9.06
CA ASN A 127 9.98 25.04 -8.07
C ASN A 127 8.64 24.32 -8.31
N ALA A 128 8.57 23.33 -9.20
CA ALA A 128 7.40 22.48 -9.33
C ALA A 128 7.21 21.67 -8.03
N ARG A 129 6.05 21.80 -7.40
CA ARG A 129 5.75 21.14 -6.13
C ARG A 129 4.38 20.49 -6.18
N GLN A 130 4.33 19.25 -5.72
CA GLN A 130 3.09 18.54 -5.48
C GLN A 130 2.99 18.14 -4.01
N THR A 131 1.81 18.30 -3.43
CA THR A 131 1.54 17.96 -2.04
C THR A 131 0.16 17.33 -1.94
N LYS A 132 0.05 16.27 -1.15
CA LYS A 132 -1.19 15.53 -0.90
C LYS A 132 -1.34 15.37 0.61
N MET A 133 -2.35 16.04 1.17
CA MET A 133 -2.78 15.86 2.56
C MET A 133 -3.90 14.82 2.61
N PHE A 134 -3.82 13.91 3.57
CA PHE A 134 -4.79 12.82 3.70
C PHE A 134 -4.79 12.27 5.12
N SER A 135 -5.92 11.69 5.50
CA SER A 135 -6.09 11.03 6.79
C SER A 135 -5.91 9.52 6.63
N VAL A 136 -5.26 8.90 7.61
CA VAL A 136 -5.08 7.43 7.70
C VAL A 136 -5.74 6.95 8.99
N PRO A 137 -6.94 6.36 8.92
CA PRO A 137 -7.57 5.70 10.07
C PRO A 137 -6.74 4.50 10.53
N HIS A 138 -6.52 4.35 11.83
CA HIS A 138 -5.82 3.23 12.48
C HIS A 138 -6.71 2.00 12.54
N ILE A 139 -7.13 1.52 11.38
CA ILE A 139 -8.05 0.40 11.23
C ILE A 139 -7.46 -0.56 10.21
N ARG A 140 -7.41 -1.85 10.56
CA ARG A 140 -7.02 -2.92 9.64
C ARG A 140 -8.26 -3.66 9.18
N HIS A 141 -8.48 -3.62 7.88
CA HIS A 141 -9.55 -4.35 7.22
C HIS A 141 -9.14 -5.81 7.01
N THR A 142 -10.01 -6.75 7.40
CA THR A 142 -9.83 -8.18 7.12
C THR A 142 -11.09 -8.77 6.52
N ARG A 143 -10.99 -9.98 5.94
CA ARG A 143 -12.17 -10.72 5.46
C ARG A 143 -13.19 -11.02 6.56
N ARG A 144 -12.77 -11.03 7.84
CA ARG A 144 -13.63 -11.32 9.00
C ARG A 144 -14.18 -10.07 9.67
N GLY A 145 -13.86 -8.89 9.15
CA GLY A 145 -14.26 -7.60 9.70
C GLY A 145 -13.08 -6.67 9.94
N ASP A 146 -13.42 -5.47 10.40
CA ASP A 146 -12.48 -4.38 10.64
C ASP A 146 -12.15 -4.32 12.13
N TYR A 147 -10.88 -4.09 12.46
CA TYR A 147 -10.47 -3.88 13.84
C TYR A 147 -9.49 -2.71 13.98
N PRO A 148 -9.52 -1.99 15.11
CA PRO A 148 -8.59 -0.89 15.35
C PRO A 148 -7.18 -1.43 15.58
N LEU A 149 -6.19 -0.78 14.97
CA LEU A 149 -4.78 -1.01 15.27
C LEU A 149 -4.41 -0.27 16.57
N THR A 150 -3.90 -1.02 17.54
CA THR A 150 -3.45 -0.47 18.83
C THR A 150 -1.93 -0.55 18.99
N ASP A 151 -1.28 -1.47 18.28
CA ASP A 151 0.17 -1.62 18.33
C ASP A 151 0.85 -0.45 17.59
N PRO A 152 1.79 0.27 18.23
CA PRO A 152 2.45 1.42 17.62
C PRO A 152 3.21 1.09 16.34
N ARG A 153 3.78 -0.12 16.24
CA ARG A 153 4.53 -0.54 15.06
C ARG A 153 3.59 -0.81 13.89
N ASP A 154 2.48 -1.52 14.12
CA ASP A 154 1.44 -1.73 13.10
C ASP A 154 0.88 -0.40 12.58
N ILE A 155 0.63 0.56 13.47
CA ILE A 155 0.16 1.91 13.10
C ILE A 155 1.19 2.60 12.20
N TYR A 156 2.46 2.62 12.63
CA TYR A 156 3.54 3.23 11.85
C TYR A 156 3.69 2.59 10.46
N GLU A 157 3.74 1.26 10.39
CA GLU A 157 3.88 0.54 9.12
C GLU A 157 2.70 0.82 8.19
N MET A 158 1.47 0.87 8.71
CA MET A 158 0.29 1.20 7.92
C MET A 158 0.34 2.64 7.39
N VAL A 159 0.68 3.62 8.24
CA VAL A 159 0.81 5.03 7.87
C VAL A 159 1.89 5.21 6.81
N ALA A 160 3.08 4.64 7.04
CA ALA A 160 4.20 4.70 6.10
C ALA A 160 3.84 4.09 4.74
N ASN A 161 3.16 2.94 4.72
CA ASN A 161 2.71 2.31 3.48
C ASN A 161 1.72 3.17 2.69
N GLN A 162 0.75 3.80 3.38
CA GLN A 162 -0.22 4.68 2.74
C GLN A 162 0.41 5.99 2.25
N ALA A 163 1.40 6.48 2.97
CA ALA A 163 2.16 7.67 2.60
C ALA A 163 3.06 7.42 1.39
N ALA A 164 3.82 6.32 1.38
CA ALA A 164 4.71 5.96 0.29
C ALA A 164 3.98 5.88 -1.07
N ARG A 165 2.75 5.36 -1.09
CA ARG A 165 1.90 5.35 -2.30
C ARG A 165 1.59 6.75 -2.83
N ARG A 166 1.41 7.72 -1.95
CA ARG A 166 1.13 9.12 -2.30
C ARG A 166 2.40 9.91 -2.61
N VAL A 167 3.52 9.61 -1.94
CA VAL A 167 4.85 10.13 -2.30
C VAL A 167 5.18 9.73 -3.74
N ARG A 168 5.00 8.45 -4.08
CA ARG A 168 5.09 7.97 -5.46
C ARG A 168 4.23 8.81 -6.40
N ALA A 169 2.95 9.04 -6.07
CA ALA A 169 2.08 9.86 -6.92
C ALA A 169 2.56 11.32 -7.05
N CYS A 170 3.17 11.90 -6.00
CA CYS A 170 3.77 13.23 -6.06
C CYS A 170 5.03 13.27 -6.94
N ILE A 171 5.92 12.26 -6.83
CA ILE A 171 7.10 12.15 -7.69
C ILE A 171 6.68 12.07 -9.16
N LEU A 172 5.74 11.18 -9.47
CA LEU A 172 5.27 10.97 -10.85
C LEU A 172 4.53 12.19 -11.42
N GLY A 173 4.04 13.10 -10.58
CA GLY A 173 3.40 14.34 -11.06
C GLY A 173 4.34 15.53 -11.21
N ILE A 174 5.58 15.46 -10.73
CA ILE A 174 6.60 16.51 -10.96
C ILE A 174 7.64 16.11 -12.03
N VAL A 175 7.88 14.81 -12.23
CA VAL A 175 8.78 14.32 -13.28
C VAL A 175 8.02 14.29 -14.61
N PRO A 176 8.63 14.73 -15.74
CA PRO A 176 8.01 14.65 -17.05
C PRO A 176 7.53 13.23 -17.40
N GLY A 177 6.34 13.12 -18.01
CA GLY A 177 5.69 11.84 -18.27
C GLY A 177 6.47 10.93 -19.22
N ASP A 178 7.11 11.52 -20.24
CA ASP A 178 7.98 10.84 -21.20
C ASP A 178 9.19 10.16 -20.52
N VAL A 179 9.77 10.79 -19.49
CA VAL A 179 10.86 10.20 -18.70
C VAL A 179 10.36 8.98 -17.91
N VAL A 180 9.15 9.07 -17.33
CA VAL A 180 8.54 7.95 -16.59
C VAL A 180 8.21 6.80 -17.54
N GLU A 181 7.62 7.10 -18.69
CA GLU A 181 7.26 6.10 -19.71
C GLU A 181 8.50 5.37 -20.24
N ALA A 182 9.56 6.11 -20.57
CA ALA A 182 10.83 5.53 -21.00
C ALA A 182 11.47 4.64 -19.92
N ALA A 183 11.37 5.02 -18.64
CA ALA A 183 11.85 4.20 -17.53
C ALA A 183 11.06 2.88 -17.42
N VAL A 184 9.73 2.93 -17.55
CA VAL A 184 8.87 1.74 -17.56
C VAL A 184 9.20 0.84 -18.75
N GLU A 185 9.32 1.40 -19.95
CA GLU A 185 9.67 0.65 -21.15
C GLU A 185 11.02 -0.03 -21.01
N GLN A 186 12.03 0.68 -20.50
CA GLN A 186 13.34 0.10 -20.26
C GLN A 186 13.29 -1.03 -19.23
N CYS A 187 12.55 -0.90 -18.14
CA CYS A 187 12.38 -2.01 -17.19
C CYS A 187 11.72 -3.24 -17.85
N ASN A 188 10.67 -3.03 -18.65
CA ASN A 188 10.03 -4.12 -19.38
C ASN A 188 10.99 -4.79 -20.38
N LYS A 189 11.80 -4.00 -21.09
CA LYS A 189 12.85 -4.50 -21.98
C LYS A 189 13.87 -5.35 -21.22
N THR A 190 14.34 -4.87 -20.07
CA THR A 190 15.28 -5.59 -19.21
C THR A 190 14.72 -6.92 -18.71
N LEU A 191 13.43 -6.98 -18.39
CA LEU A 191 12.80 -8.25 -18.03
C LEU A 191 12.78 -9.21 -19.22
N ARG A 192 12.35 -8.75 -20.40
CA ARG A 192 12.28 -9.60 -21.61
C ARG A 192 13.65 -10.16 -22.01
N GLU A 193 14.69 -9.32 -21.97
CA GLU A 193 16.05 -9.68 -22.43
C GLU A 193 16.87 -10.40 -21.37
N GLY A 194 16.50 -10.30 -20.09
CA GLY A 194 17.31 -10.82 -19.00
C GLY A 194 16.97 -12.24 -18.56
N TYR A 195 16.02 -12.91 -19.22
CA TYR A 195 15.77 -14.34 -19.06
C TYR A 195 16.20 -15.11 -20.33
N GLU A 196 16.81 -16.28 -20.15
CA GLU A 196 17.31 -17.10 -21.26
C GLU A 196 16.17 -17.74 -22.08
N GLU A 197 15.07 -18.07 -21.42
CA GLU A 197 13.93 -18.77 -22.02
C GLU A 197 12.76 -17.82 -22.37
N PRO A 198 12.00 -18.11 -23.44
CA PRO A 198 10.77 -17.39 -23.76
C PRO A 198 9.76 -17.41 -22.61
N LEU A 199 8.97 -16.34 -22.48
CA LEU A 199 7.97 -16.20 -21.43
C LEU A 199 6.99 -17.38 -21.38
N VAL A 200 6.54 -17.87 -22.54
CA VAL A 200 5.58 -18.98 -22.63
C VAL A 200 6.12 -20.27 -21.99
N ASP A 201 7.38 -20.60 -22.25
CA ASP A 201 8.01 -21.80 -21.69
C ASP A 201 8.26 -21.64 -20.20
N ARG A 202 8.70 -20.46 -19.75
CA ARG A 202 8.85 -20.12 -18.33
C ARG A 202 7.53 -20.24 -17.57
N VAL A 203 6.43 -19.73 -18.14
CA VAL A 203 5.09 -19.84 -17.54
C VAL A 203 4.63 -21.29 -17.47
N ARG A 204 4.84 -22.08 -18.53
CA ARG A 204 4.50 -23.52 -18.53
C ARG A 204 5.28 -24.29 -17.45
N THR A 205 6.58 -24.04 -17.35
CA THR A 205 7.44 -24.67 -16.34
C THR A 205 6.98 -24.29 -14.94
N MET A 206 6.71 -23.01 -14.69
CA MET A 206 6.23 -22.55 -13.40
C MET A 206 4.86 -23.14 -13.04
N ALA A 207 3.90 -23.21 -13.98
CA ALA A 207 2.60 -23.82 -13.72
C ALA A 207 2.73 -25.30 -13.28
N ARG A 208 3.61 -26.07 -13.94
CA ARG A 208 3.90 -27.46 -13.56
C ARG A 208 4.50 -27.58 -12.15
N VAL A 209 5.38 -26.65 -11.79
CA VAL A 209 5.99 -26.61 -10.44
C VAL A 209 4.94 -26.27 -9.39
N PHE A 210 4.10 -25.26 -9.62
CA PHE A 210 2.99 -24.91 -8.73
C PHE A 210 2.00 -26.06 -8.51
N GLU A 211 1.67 -26.80 -9.58
CA GLU A 211 0.81 -27.96 -9.51
C GLU A 211 1.45 -29.11 -8.70
N LYS A 212 2.72 -29.41 -8.98
CA LYS A 212 3.44 -30.51 -8.32
C LYS A 212 3.70 -30.26 -6.84
N GLU A 213 4.13 -29.05 -6.48
CA GLU A 213 4.59 -28.74 -5.11
C GLU A 213 3.47 -28.21 -4.21
N PHE A 214 2.48 -27.51 -4.78
CA PHE A 214 1.44 -26.83 -4.00
C PHE A 214 0.02 -27.20 -4.40
N SER A 215 -0.17 -28.12 -5.35
CA SER A 215 -1.49 -28.46 -5.94
C SER A 215 -2.26 -27.25 -6.46
N VAL A 216 -1.53 -26.23 -6.93
CA VAL A 216 -2.12 -25.03 -7.53
C VAL A 216 -2.20 -25.24 -9.05
N THR A 217 -3.41 -25.30 -9.58
CA THR A 217 -3.65 -25.55 -11.01
C THR A 217 -3.55 -24.27 -11.85
N LEU A 218 -3.33 -24.39 -13.16
CA LEU A 218 -3.26 -23.24 -14.07
C LEU A 218 -4.51 -22.33 -13.99
N PRO A 219 -5.76 -22.83 -13.94
CA PRO A 219 -6.94 -21.98 -13.76
C PRO A 219 -6.91 -21.14 -12.47
N MET A 220 -6.31 -21.63 -11.39
CA MET A 220 -6.17 -20.87 -10.15
C MET A 220 -5.16 -19.73 -10.30
N ILE A 221 -4.09 -19.97 -11.04
CA ILE A 221 -3.08 -18.95 -11.37
C ILE A 221 -3.70 -17.87 -12.27
N GLU A 222 -4.44 -18.27 -13.30
CA GLU A 222 -5.16 -17.34 -14.19
C GLU A 222 -6.15 -16.47 -13.40
N LYS A 223 -6.91 -17.06 -12.46
CA LYS A 223 -7.81 -16.33 -11.57
C LYS A 223 -7.08 -15.36 -10.64
N TYR A 224 -5.93 -15.75 -10.09
CA TYR A 224 -5.11 -14.89 -9.23
C TYR A 224 -4.51 -13.68 -9.96
N LEU A 225 -4.09 -13.88 -11.21
CA LEU A 225 -3.57 -12.80 -12.05
C LEU A 225 -4.68 -11.98 -12.72
N GLY A 226 -5.88 -12.53 -12.84
CA GLY A 226 -7.02 -11.87 -13.47
C GLY A 226 -6.94 -11.87 -15.00
N CYS A 227 -6.11 -12.73 -15.59
CA CYS A 227 -5.98 -12.88 -17.03
C CYS A 227 -5.66 -14.33 -17.40
N ARG A 228 -5.86 -14.65 -18.68
CA ARG A 228 -5.54 -15.96 -19.26
C ARG A 228 -4.02 -16.09 -19.45
N SER A 229 -3.52 -17.32 -19.45
CA SER A 229 -2.08 -17.64 -19.53
C SER A 229 -1.38 -17.17 -20.81
N ASP A 230 -2.14 -16.97 -21.88
CA ASP A 230 -1.69 -16.35 -23.14
C ASP A 230 -1.45 -14.83 -23.02
N ALA A 231 -2.11 -14.16 -22.08
CA ALA A 231 -2.01 -12.74 -21.81
C ALA A 231 -1.04 -12.40 -20.65
N PHE A 232 -0.26 -13.38 -20.17
CA PHE A 232 0.72 -13.13 -19.12
C PHE A 232 1.83 -12.21 -19.63
N SER A 233 2.25 -11.30 -18.76
CA SER A 233 3.38 -10.39 -18.97
C SER A 233 4.63 -10.86 -18.20
N GLU A 234 5.77 -10.24 -18.45
CA GLU A 234 6.97 -10.47 -17.63
C GLU A 234 6.74 -10.13 -16.16
N ASN A 235 5.94 -9.09 -15.88
CA ASN A 235 5.62 -8.70 -14.51
C ASN A 235 4.74 -9.76 -13.82
N ASP A 236 3.86 -10.44 -14.55
CA ASP A 236 3.09 -11.58 -14.03
C ASP A 236 4.00 -12.72 -13.62
N PHE A 237 4.97 -13.05 -14.49
CA PHE A 237 5.96 -14.07 -14.20
C PHE A 237 6.76 -13.75 -12.94
N VAL A 238 7.23 -12.50 -12.80
CA VAL A 238 7.96 -12.05 -11.61
C VAL A 238 7.09 -12.09 -10.36
N ARG A 239 5.81 -11.73 -10.47
CA ARG A 239 4.85 -11.81 -9.36
C ARG A 239 4.67 -13.26 -8.91
N LEU A 240 4.48 -14.20 -9.84
CA LEU A 240 4.38 -15.62 -9.53
C LEU A 240 5.68 -16.18 -8.93
N LYS A 241 6.85 -15.75 -9.41
CA LYS A 241 8.14 -16.09 -8.81
C LYS A 241 8.23 -15.67 -7.34
N LYS A 242 7.74 -14.47 -6.99
CA LYS A 242 7.69 -14.01 -5.59
C LYS A 242 6.73 -14.85 -4.74
N VAL A 243 5.56 -15.18 -5.27
CA VAL A 243 4.60 -16.07 -4.60
C VAL A 243 5.23 -17.44 -4.36
N TYR A 244 5.88 -18.02 -5.37
CA TYR A 244 6.58 -19.31 -5.26
C TYR A 244 7.62 -19.30 -4.14
N VAL A 245 8.46 -18.26 -4.05
CA VAL A 245 9.45 -18.11 -2.98
C VAL A 245 8.77 -18.06 -1.60
N ALA A 246 7.69 -17.28 -1.46
CA ALA A 246 6.95 -17.18 -0.20
C ALA A 246 6.33 -18.51 0.25
N LEU A 247 5.81 -19.31 -0.70
CA LEU A 247 5.25 -20.64 -0.43
C LEU A 247 6.34 -21.66 -0.07
N ARG A 248 7.42 -21.70 -0.86
CA ARG A 248 8.56 -22.61 -0.64
C ARG A 248 9.24 -22.37 0.71
N ASP A 249 9.39 -21.09 1.09
CA ASP A 249 10.03 -20.70 2.34
C ASP A 249 9.07 -20.77 3.55
N GLY A 250 7.81 -21.18 3.34
CA GLY A 250 6.80 -21.34 4.39
C GLY A 250 6.31 -20.04 5.03
N MET A 251 6.58 -18.89 4.41
CA MET A 251 6.18 -17.57 4.91
C MET A 251 4.69 -17.27 4.65
N ALA A 252 4.07 -17.98 3.70
CA ALA A 252 2.67 -17.84 3.35
C ALA A 252 2.10 -19.19 2.93
N LYS A 253 0.78 -19.32 3.00
CA LYS A 253 0.07 -20.52 2.54
C LYS A 253 -0.53 -20.27 1.16
N ARG A 254 -0.79 -21.34 0.41
CA ARG A 254 -1.39 -21.23 -0.92
C ARG A 254 -2.79 -20.61 -0.88
N GLU A 255 -3.53 -20.83 0.21
CA GLU A 255 -4.87 -20.29 0.47
C GLU A 255 -4.85 -18.75 0.65
N ASP A 256 -3.69 -18.16 0.97
CA ASP A 256 -3.54 -16.70 1.10
C ASP A 256 -3.56 -16.01 -0.26
N TYR A 257 -3.18 -16.72 -1.33
CA TYR A 257 -3.07 -16.19 -2.69
C TYR A 257 -4.14 -16.73 -3.62
N PHE A 258 -4.41 -18.04 -3.56
CA PHE A 258 -5.25 -18.72 -4.52
C PHE A 258 -6.58 -19.13 -3.88
N GLU A 259 -7.67 -18.85 -4.58
CA GLU A 259 -8.99 -19.35 -4.21
C GLU A 259 -9.06 -20.84 -4.48
N ILE A 260 -8.81 -21.63 -3.43
CA ILE A 260 -9.03 -23.06 -3.43
C ILE A 260 -10.50 -23.26 -3.08
N ALA A 261 -11.28 -23.83 -4.00
CA ALA A 261 -12.54 -24.43 -3.62
C ALA A 261 -12.21 -25.60 -2.68
N LEU A 262 -12.34 -25.37 -1.37
CA LEU A 262 -12.44 -26.48 -0.44
C LEU A 262 -13.71 -27.26 -0.83
N PRO A 263 -13.68 -28.60 -0.92
CA PRO A 263 -14.91 -29.35 -0.69
C PRO A 263 -15.49 -28.85 0.63
N ALA A 264 -16.78 -28.59 0.67
CA ALA A 264 -17.44 -28.26 1.93
C ALA A 264 -17.37 -29.49 2.85
N ASP A 265 -16.32 -29.57 3.68
CA ASP A 265 -16.27 -30.49 4.80
C ASP A 265 -17.10 -29.89 5.93
N GLU A 266 -18.42 -30.09 5.85
CA GLU A 266 -19.23 -30.27 7.04
C GLU A 266 -18.84 -31.60 7.67
N THR A 267 -17.73 -31.61 8.41
CA THR A 267 -17.51 -32.62 9.44
C THR A 267 -17.28 -31.90 10.75
N GLU A 268 -18.32 -31.92 11.57
CA GLU A 268 -18.24 -31.64 12.99
C GLU A 268 -17.06 -32.39 13.58
N ILE A 269 -16.04 -31.65 14.01
CA ILE A 269 -15.01 -32.21 14.88
C ILE A 269 -15.68 -32.43 16.22
N SER A 270 -16.15 -33.65 16.46
CA SER A 270 -16.50 -34.12 17.80
C SER A 270 -15.21 -34.14 18.63
N ASP A 271 -15.16 -33.32 19.68
CA ASP A 271 -14.05 -33.21 20.62
C ASP A 271 -13.74 -34.57 21.29
N PRO A 272 -12.51 -35.10 21.19
CA PRO A 272 -12.14 -36.40 21.77
C PRO A 272 -11.84 -36.35 23.28
N PHE A 273 -12.14 -35.27 23.99
CA PHE A 273 -11.87 -35.12 25.43
C PHE A 273 -13.07 -35.07 26.38
N ASP A 274 -14.28 -35.51 25.97
CA ASP A 274 -15.37 -35.70 26.94
C ASP A 274 -15.36 -37.12 27.53
N GLY A 275 -14.47 -37.30 28.51
CA GLY A 275 -14.29 -38.55 29.24
C GLY A 275 -14.36 -38.36 30.75
N GLY A 276 -15.56 -38.49 31.32
CA GLY A 276 -15.72 -39.08 32.66
C GLY A 276 -16.46 -38.24 33.70
N LYS A 277 -17.76 -38.49 33.84
CA LYS A 277 -18.42 -39.01 35.07
C LYS A 277 -19.93 -39.03 34.89
N LYS A 278 -20.52 -40.21 34.69
CA LYS A 278 -21.91 -40.48 35.06
C LYS A 278 -21.93 -41.73 35.93
N GLU A 279 -22.04 -41.50 37.24
CA GLU A 279 -22.54 -42.51 38.16
C GLU A 279 -24.02 -42.76 37.90
N THR A 280 -24.33 -44.06 37.88
CA THR A 280 -25.60 -44.75 38.05
C THR A 280 -26.70 -44.02 38.83
N GLU A 281 -27.94 -44.03 38.34
CA GLU A 281 -28.99 -44.95 38.84
C GLU A 281 -30.34 -44.86 38.07
N LYS A 282 -30.79 -46.06 37.66
CA LYS A 282 -32.14 -46.66 37.72
C LYS A 282 -33.43 -45.91 37.28
N LYS A 283 -34.05 -46.55 36.27
CA LYS A 283 -35.44 -47.07 36.16
C LYS A 283 -36.63 -46.13 36.41
N GLY A 284 -37.48 -46.05 35.38
CA GLY A 284 -38.90 -45.74 35.49
C GLY A 284 -39.59 -45.80 34.13
N THR A 285 -40.11 -46.97 33.78
CA THR A 285 -41.04 -47.20 32.67
C THR A 285 -42.37 -46.54 33.00
N GLU A 286 -43.00 -45.81 32.07
CA GLU A 286 -44.43 -45.99 31.75
C GLU A 286 -44.84 -45.22 30.48
N LYS A 287 -45.73 -45.88 29.74
CA LYS A 287 -46.41 -45.42 28.53
C LYS A 287 -47.57 -44.50 28.93
N GLU A 288 -47.92 -43.53 28.10
CA GLU A 288 -49.30 -43.35 27.63
C GLU A 288 -49.40 -42.33 26.49
N ALA A 289 -50.38 -42.56 25.62
CA ALA A 289 -50.66 -41.86 24.38
C ALA A 289 -51.98 -41.08 24.51
N VAL A 290 -52.05 -39.85 24.00
CA VAL A 290 -53.29 -39.07 23.69
C VAL A 290 -52.84 -37.96 22.69
N THR A 291 -53.06 -38.06 21.38
CA THR A 291 -54.23 -37.62 20.54
C THR A 291 -54.67 -36.14 20.66
N ASP A 292 -54.63 -35.50 19.48
CA ASP A 292 -55.54 -34.50 18.88
C ASP A 292 -55.57 -33.01 19.26
N ALA A 293 -55.65 -32.22 18.17
CA ALA A 293 -56.32 -30.93 17.93
C ALA A 293 -55.76 -29.69 18.68
N ASP A 294 -55.57 -28.51 18.08
CA ASP A 294 -56.05 -27.86 16.84
C ASP A 294 -54.92 -27.01 16.21
#